data_AF-A0A9X3F7A6-F1
#
_entry.id   AF-A0A9X3F7A6-F1
#
_cell.length_a   1.000
_cell.length_b   1.000
_cell.length_c   1.000
_cell.angle_alpha   90.00
_cell.angle_beta   90.00
_cell.angle_gamma   90.00
#
_symmetry.space_group_name_H-M   'P 1'
#
loop_
_entity.id
_entity.type
_entity.pdbx_description
1 polymer ?
#
loop_
_entity_poly.entity_id
_entity_poly.type
_entity_poly.pdbx_seq_one_letter_code
_entity_poly.pdbx_strand_id
1 'polypeptide(L)'
;MKQKFDPEIWLVERKPFDPSQWLDDPAPEPQKKQVPANYSNNLEYDVEIVVQRIEESQLDLTCNQGDWVKLGFAFASEFGEVGRKYFHRICRFYSGYSYAETDQQFNKCLRGERSGSSIKSFFFAAKQAGINVFVKPQS
;
A
#
# COMPACT_ATOMS: atom_id res chain seq x y z
N MET A 1 1.00 38.88 30.91
CA MET A 1 0.72 37.67 31.72
C MET A 1 1.97 36.80 31.73
N LYS A 2 2.57 36.57 32.89
CA LYS A 2 3.73 35.67 33.04
C LYS A 2 3.17 34.34 33.56
N GLN A 3 3.20 33.29 32.73
CA GLN A 3 2.83 31.94 33.14
C GLN A 3 3.74 31.53 34.30
N LYS A 4 3.12 31.20 35.44
CA LYS A 4 3.82 30.60 36.57
C LYS A 4 4.04 29.12 36.23
N PHE A 5 5.27 28.69 36.36
CA PHE A 5 5.70 27.31 36.16
C PHE A 5 5.65 26.60 37.52
N ASP A 6 4.81 25.57 37.63
CA ASP A 6 4.66 24.78 38.86
C ASP A 6 5.85 23.82 39.04
N PRO A 7 6.66 23.95 40.10
CA PRO A 7 7.92 23.22 40.26
C PRO A 7 7.77 21.75 40.68
N GLU A 8 6.54 21.25 40.87
CA GLU A 8 6.29 19.88 41.38
C GLU A 8 6.43 18.77 40.32
N ILE A 9 6.63 19.10 39.03
CA ILE A 9 6.83 18.07 37.98
C ILE A 9 8.16 17.29 38.15
N TRP A 10 9.10 17.79 38.95
CA TRP A 10 10.43 17.18 39.12
C TRP A 10 10.52 16.07 40.19
N LEU A 11 9.44 15.78 40.92
CA LEU A 11 9.41 14.74 41.97
C LEU A 11 8.87 13.38 41.48
N VAL A 12 8.94 13.10 40.18
CA VAL A 12 8.76 11.72 39.72
C VAL A 12 10.11 11.00 39.85
N GLU A 13 10.19 10.10 40.83
CA GLU A 13 11.33 9.21 41.05
C GLU A 13 11.57 8.40 39.76
N ARG A 14 12.59 8.78 39.00
CA ARG A 14 12.93 8.12 37.73
C ARG A 14 13.54 6.77 38.07
N LYS A 15 12.71 5.72 38.02
CA LYS A 15 13.21 4.34 38.08
C LYS A 15 14.31 4.17 37.03
N PRO A 16 15.51 3.67 37.42
CA PRO A 16 16.57 3.40 36.46
C PRO A 16 16.10 2.32 35.47
N PHE A 17 16.53 2.46 34.22
CA PHE A 17 16.25 1.52 33.15
C PHE A 17 16.88 0.16 33.50
N ASP A 18 16.05 -0.82 33.82
CA ASP A 18 16.47 -2.21 34.04
C ASP A 18 16.25 -3.01 32.74
N PRO A 19 17.31 -3.33 31.97
CA PRO A 19 17.20 -4.01 30.69
C PRO A 19 16.70 -5.46 30.82
N SER A 20 16.68 -6.04 32.02
CA SER A 20 16.20 -7.40 32.25
C SER A 20 14.68 -7.51 32.11
N GLN A 21 13.95 -6.41 32.35
CA GLN A 21 12.50 -6.35 32.11
C GLN A 21 12.09 -6.52 30.65
N TRP A 22 13.02 -6.37 29.70
CA TRP A 22 12.77 -6.50 28.26
C TRP A 22 13.34 -7.80 27.66
N LEU A 23 14.07 -8.60 28.44
CA LEU A 23 14.65 -9.85 27.95
C LEU A 23 13.65 -11.01 27.95
N ASP A 24 12.56 -10.91 28.72
CA ASP A 24 11.54 -11.97 28.85
C ASP A 24 10.31 -11.74 27.97
N ASP A 25 10.13 -10.53 27.43
CA ASP A 25 9.12 -10.25 26.43
C ASP A 25 9.69 -10.60 25.05
N PRO A 26 9.13 -11.56 24.30
CA PRO A 26 9.47 -11.68 22.89
C PRO A 26 9.16 -10.32 22.28
N ALA A 27 10.20 -9.66 21.75
CA ALA A 27 10.05 -8.41 21.01
C ALA A 27 8.79 -8.53 20.15
N PRO A 28 7.85 -7.57 20.17
CA PRO A 28 6.78 -7.60 19.21
C PRO A 28 7.44 -7.56 17.84
N GLU A 29 7.59 -8.74 17.22
CA GLU A 29 7.86 -8.90 15.81
C GLU A 29 7.00 -7.84 15.13
N PRO A 30 7.54 -7.06 14.17
CA PRO A 30 6.77 -6.01 13.51
C PRO A 30 5.44 -6.62 13.09
N GLN A 31 4.38 -6.34 13.87
CA GLN A 31 3.13 -7.05 13.71
C GLN A 31 2.56 -6.49 12.43
N LYS A 32 2.84 -7.21 11.34
CA LYS A 32 2.27 -7.05 10.02
C LYS A 32 0.79 -6.94 10.28
N LYS A 33 0.23 -5.71 10.27
CA LYS A 33 -1.19 -5.45 10.53
C LYS A 33 -1.98 -6.37 9.60
N GLN A 34 -2.39 -7.51 10.12
CA GLN A 34 -3.19 -8.49 9.42
C GLN A 34 -4.53 -7.82 9.27
N VAL A 35 -4.82 -7.39 8.04
CA VAL A 35 -6.15 -6.92 7.71
C VAL A 35 -7.12 -8.09 7.81
N PRO A 36 -8.38 -7.84 8.20
CA PRO A 36 -9.35 -8.90 8.44
C PRO A 36 -9.46 -9.84 7.24
N ALA A 37 -9.48 -11.14 7.54
CA ALA A 37 -9.35 -12.28 6.62
C ALA A 37 -10.48 -12.45 5.57
N ASN A 38 -11.36 -11.46 5.38
CA ASN A 38 -12.47 -11.52 4.43
C ASN A 38 -12.12 -11.08 2.99
N TYR A 39 -10.89 -10.62 2.73
CA TYR A 39 -10.48 -10.17 1.40
C TYR A 39 -10.12 -11.31 0.43
N SER A 40 -9.93 -12.54 0.92
CA SER A 40 -9.15 -13.54 0.17
C SER A 40 -9.88 -14.19 -1.01
N ASN A 41 -11.22 -14.16 -1.08
CA ASN A 41 -11.97 -14.84 -2.16
C ASN A 41 -12.45 -13.89 -3.27
N ASN A 42 -12.34 -12.57 -3.11
CA ASN A 42 -12.79 -11.59 -4.10
C ASN A 42 -11.72 -10.55 -4.48
N LEU A 43 -10.47 -10.65 -4.01
CA LEU A 43 -9.46 -9.61 -4.30
C LEU A 43 -9.21 -9.40 -5.79
N GLU A 44 -9.09 -10.48 -6.58
CA GLU A 44 -8.94 -10.36 -8.04
C GLU A 44 -10.18 -9.70 -8.67
N TYR A 45 -11.38 -10.10 -8.22
CA TYR A 45 -12.64 -9.50 -8.66
C TYR A 45 -12.72 -8.02 -8.29
N ASP A 46 -12.34 -7.64 -7.07
CA ASP A 46 -12.35 -6.27 -6.61
C ASP A 46 -11.39 -5.40 -7.41
N VAL A 47 -10.19 -5.93 -7.67
CA VAL A 47 -9.19 -5.27 -8.53
C VAL A 47 -9.74 -5.10 -9.94
N GLU A 48 -10.33 -6.14 -10.53
CA GLU A 48 -10.92 -6.08 -11.87
C GLU A 48 -12.01 -5.00 -11.95
N ILE A 49 -12.93 -4.96 -10.98
CA ILE A 49 -13.99 -3.94 -10.92
C ILE A 49 -13.40 -2.53 -10.80
N VAL A 50 -12.36 -2.34 -9.99
CA VAL A 50 -11.72 -1.02 -9.84
C VAL A 50 -10.96 -0.64 -11.11
N VAL A 51 -10.24 -1.58 -11.75
CA VAL A 51 -9.56 -1.35 -13.04
C VAL A 51 -10.57 -0.95 -14.12
N GLN A 52 -11.71 -1.62 -14.21
CA GLN A 52 -12.78 -1.24 -15.14
C GLN A 52 -13.27 0.19 -14.89
N ARG A 53 -13.52 0.57 -13.63
CA ARG A 53 -13.94 1.94 -13.28
C ARG A 53 -12.90 2.99 -13.66
N ILE A 54 -11.61 2.67 -13.53
CA ILE A 54 -10.49 3.53 -13.97
C ILE A 54 -10.51 3.66 -15.50
N GLU A 55 -10.74 2.55 -16.21
CA GLU A 55 -10.84 2.56 -17.67
C GLU A 55 -12.01 3.40 -18.18
N GLU A 56 -13.18 3.29 -17.54
CA GLU A 56 -14.37 4.10 -17.85
C GLU A 56 -14.15 5.59 -17.57
N SER A 57 -13.41 5.91 -16.51
CA SER A 57 -13.09 7.29 -16.13
C SER A 57 -11.92 7.88 -16.92
N GLN A 58 -11.21 7.03 -17.70
CA GLN A 58 -9.98 7.35 -18.43
C GLN A 58 -8.96 8.13 -17.58
N LEU A 59 -8.85 7.75 -16.31
CA LEU A 59 -8.12 8.54 -15.32
C LEU A 59 -6.71 8.00 -15.14
N ASP A 60 -5.73 8.91 -15.17
CA ASP A 60 -4.34 8.58 -14.91
C ASP A 60 -4.06 8.46 -13.40
N LEU A 61 -3.84 7.24 -12.92
CA LEU A 61 -3.38 6.98 -11.55
C LEU A 61 -1.87 7.11 -11.37
N THR A 62 -1.14 7.24 -12.49
CA THR A 62 0.32 7.12 -12.56
C THR A 62 1.00 8.46 -12.83
N CYS A 63 0.36 9.55 -12.43
CA CYS A 63 0.84 10.93 -12.63
C CYS A 63 2.22 11.20 -12.04
N ASN A 64 2.65 10.39 -11.05
CA ASN A 64 3.96 10.41 -10.46
C ASN A 64 4.70 9.08 -10.70
N GLN A 65 5.95 9.15 -11.19
CA GLN A 65 6.77 7.98 -11.46
C GLN A 65 6.95 7.09 -10.22
N GLY A 66 7.03 7.68 -9.03
CA GLY A 66 7.13 6.91 -7.78
C GLY A 66 5.90 6.04 -7.52
N ASP A 67 4.71 6.53 -7.82
CA ASP A 67 3.46 5.80 -7.60
C ASP A 67 3.25 4.74 -8.67
N TRP A 68 3.67 4.99 -9.91
CA TRP A 68 3.77 3.98 -10.96
C TRP A 68 4.63 2.77 -10.55
N VAL A 69 5.84 3.01 -10.01
CA VAL A 69 6.72 1.93 -9.54
C VAL A 69 6.10 1.16 -8.37
N LYS A 70 5.53 1.88 -7.38
CA LYS A 70 4.85 1.25 -6.23
C LYS A 70 3.67 0.39 -6.66
N LEU A 71 2.88 0.85 -7.64
CA LEU A 71 1.78 0.08 -8.22
C LEU A 71 2.31 -1.19 -8.87
N GLY A 72 3.37 -1.10 -9.68
CA GLY A 72 4.01 -2.27 -10.28
C GLY A 72 4.43 -3.31 -9.25
N PHE A 73 5.09 -2.89 -8.17
CA PHE A 73 5.43 -3.79 -7.06
C PHE A 73 4.21 -4.34 -6.33
N ALA A 74 3.15 -3.55 -6.15
CA ALA A 74 1.93 -4.01 -5.51
C ALA A 74 1.24 -5.12 -6.31
N PHE A 75 1.13 -4.95 -7.64
CA PHE A 75 0.55 -5.98 -8.53
C PHE A 75 1.45 -7.21 -8.64
N ALA A 76 2.77 -7.03 -8.79
CA ALA A 76 3.72 -8.13 -8.84
C ALA A 76 3.75 -8.93 -7.52
N SER A 77 3.65 -8.26 -6.38
CA SER A 77 3.65 -8.91 -5.06
C SER A 77 2.36 -9.67 -4.76
N GLU A 78 1.22 -9.21 -5.28
CA GLU A 78 -0.10 -9.79 -4.98
C GLU A 78 -0.49 -10.88 -5.99
N PHE A 79 -0.25 -10.63 -7.28
CA PHE A 79 -0.71 -11.48 -8.39
C PHE A 79 0.43 -12.09 -9.21
N GLY A 80 1.69 -11.75 -8.93
CA GLY A 80 2.82 -12.18 -9.74
C GLY A 80 2.68 -11.75 -11.21
N GLU A 81 2.96 -12.67 -12.13
CA GLU A 81 2.84 -12.46 -13.59
C GLU A 81 1.42 -12.07 -14.03
N VAL A 82 0.38 -12.57 -13.35
CA VAL A 82 -1.02 -12.23 -13.68
C VAL A 82 -1.29 -10.74 -13.44
N GLY A 83 -0.56 -10.12 -12.51
CA GLY A 83 -0.63 -8.68 -12.22
C GLY A 83 -0.24 -7.79 -13.41
N ARG A 84 0.54 -8.32 -14.36
CA ARG A 84 1.05 -7.58 -15.53
C ARG A 84 -0.10 -7.01 -16.34
N LYS A 85 -1.13 -7.80 -16.62
CA LYS A 85 -2.28 -7.38 -17.43
C LYS A 85 -3.00 -6.16 -16.83
N TYR A 86 -3.17 -6.14 -15.50
CA TYR A 86 -3.81 -5.03 -14.79
C TYR A 86 -2.92 -3.78 -14.82
N PHE A 87 -1.60 -3.96 -14.63
CA PHE A 87 -0.64 -2.87 -14.68
C PHE A 87 -0.62 -2.17 -16.05
N HIS A 88 -0.61 -2.92 -17.15
CA HIS A 88 -0.70 -2.33 -18.49
C HIS A 88 -2.03 -1.60 -18.73
N ARG A 89 -3.15 -2.15 -18.23
CA ARG A 89 -4.48 -1.53 -18.38
C ARG A 89 -4.61 -0.21 -17.64
N ILE A 90 -3.98 -0.05 -16.48
CA ILE A 90 -3.99 1.25 -15.77
C ILE A 90 -2.98 2.23 -16.37
N CYS A 91 -1.81 1.75 -16.79
CA CYS A 91 -0.75 2.62 -17.29
C CYS A 91 -1.08 3.20 -18.68
N ARG A 92 -1.96 2.57 -19.47
CA ARG A 92 -2.33 3.06 -20.82
C ARG A 92 -2.90 4.48 -20.85
N PHE A 93 -3.41 4.99 -19.73
CA PHE A 93 -3.99 6.33 -19.62
C PHE A 93 -2.94 7.39 -19.32
N TYR A 94 -1.73 6.99 -18.93
CA TYR A 94 -0.61 7.88 -18.75
C TYR A 94 -0.12 8.38 -20.11
N SER A 95 0.10 9.69 -20.23
CA SER A 95 0.56 10.32 -21.47
C SER A 95 1.94 9.82 -21.93
N GLY A 96 2.77 9.33 -21.01
CA GLY A 96 4.09 8.74 -21.29
C GLY A 96 4.08 7.21 -21.37
N TYR A 97 2.94 6.57 -21.58
CA TYR A 97 2.86 5.12 -21.62
C TYR A 97 3.63 4.51 -22.80
N SER A 98 4.57 3.64 -22.47
CA SER A 98 5.25 2.76 -23.40
C SER A 98 5.08 1.32 -22.95
N TYR A 99 4.61 0.46 -23.86
CA TYR A 99 4.43 -0.95 -23.57
C TYR A 99 5.76 -1.60 -23.15
N ALA A 100 6.85 -1.31 -23.86
CA ALA A 100 8.17 -1.87 -23.58
C ALA A 100 8.72 -1.41 -22.22
N GLU A 101 8.56 -0.13 -21.86
CA GLU A 101 9.00 0.38 -20.56
C GLU A 101 8.18 -0.19 -19.40
N THR A 102 6.86 -0.31 -19.60
CA THR A 102 5.94 -0.90 -18.62
C THR A 102 6.25 -2.37 -18.37
N ASP A 103 6.50 -3.12 -19.44
CA ASP A 103 6.88 -4.53 -19.36
C ASP A 103 8.23 -4.71 -18.64
N GLN A 104 9.22 -3.90 -18.99
CA GLN A 104 10.52 -3.92 -18.35
C GLN A 104 10.42 -3.54 -16.87
N GLN A 105 9.61 -2.55 -16.52
CA GLN A 105 9.37 -2.16 -15.15
C GLN A 105 8.71 -3.30 -14.37
N PHE A 106 7.70 -3.95 -14.94
CA PHE A 106 7.05 -5.08 -14.29
C PHE A 106 8.01 -6.27 -14.08
N ASN A 107 8.88 -6.56 -15.06
CA ASN A 107 9.95 -7.55 -14.91
C ASN A 107 10.90 -7.22 -13.75
N LYS A 108 11.25 -5.95 -13.55
CA LYS A 108 12.04 -5.51 -12.41
C LYS A 108 11.28 -5.73 -11.09
N CYS A 109 9.98 -5.41 -11.07
CA CYS A 109 9.14 -5.62 -9.89
C CYS A 109 8.98 -7.10 -9.52
N LEU A 110 8.94 -8.01 -10.50
CA LEU A 110 8.89 -9.45 -10.27
C LEU A 110 10.20 -10.03 -9.72
N ARG A 111 11.33 -9.47 -10.16
CA ARG A 111 12.67 -9.91 -9.72
C ARG A 111 13.12 -9.25 -8.41
N GLY A 112 12.57 -8.08 -8.10
CA GLY A 112 12.90 -7.33 -6.90
C GLY A 112 12.31 -7.95 -5.64
N GLU A 113 13.00 -7.77 -4.51
CA GLU A 113 12.41 -8.06 -3.21
C GLU A 113 11.18 -7.18 -2.97
N ARG A 114 10.19 -7.73 -2.26
CA ARG A 114 8.93 -7.04 -1.98
C ARG A 114 9.22 -5.72 -1.26
N SER A 115 9.09 -4.61 -1.98
CA SER A 115 9.41 -3.25 -1.50
C SER A 115 8.39 -2.69 -0.50
N GLY A 116 7.79 -3.52 0.36
CA GLY A 116 6.74 -3.13 1.31
C GLY A 116 5.45 -2.57 0.66
N SER A 117 5.35 -2.62 -0.67
CA SER A 117 4.21 -2.13 -1.44
C SER A 117 3.17 -3.24 -1.58
N SER A 118 1.96 -3.02 -1.08
CA SER A 118 0.84 -3.97 -1.18
C SER A 118 -0.27 -3.43 -2.09
N ILE A 119 -1.19 -4.30 -2.51
CA ILE A 119 -2.36 -3.93 -3.35
C ILE A 119 -3.22 -2.82 -2.74
N LYS A 120 -3.15 -2.61 -1.42
CA LYS A 120 -3.78 -1.47 -0.72
C LYS A 120 -3.36 -0.12 -1.29
N SER A 121 -2.11 -0.01 -1.75
CA SER A 121 -1.59 1.23 -2.36
C SER A 121 -2.33 1.55 -3.65
N PHE A 122 -2.72 0.52 -4.41
CA PHE A 122 -3.57 0.67 -5.60
C PHE A 122 -4.96 1.17 -5.24
N PHE A 123 -5.65 0.54 -4.29
CA PHE A 123 -6.96 1.01 -3.85
C PHE A 123 -6.91 2.43 -3.26
N PHE A 124 -5.84 2.75 -2.55
CA PHE A 124 -5.63 4.10 -2.03
C PHE A 124 -5.46 5.12 -3.15
N ALA A 125 -4.61 4.84 -4.15
CA ALA A 125 -4.42 5.71 -5.31
C ALA A 125 -5.73 5.89 -6.11
N ALA A 126 -6.47 4.80 -6.36
CA ALA A 126 -7.77 4.85 -7.01
C ALA A 126 -8.76 5.73 -6.23
N LYS A 127 -8.80 5.60 -4.89
CA LYS A 127 -9.64 6.44 -4.04
C LYS A 127 -9.22 7.91 -4.08
N GLN A 128 -7.92 8.22 -4.08
CA GLN A 128 -7.41 9.60 -4.19
C GLN A 128 -7.78 10.25 -5.52
N ALA A 129 -7.83 9.46 -6.58
CA ALA A 129 -8.32 9.87 -7.88
C ALA A 129 -9.86 10.04 -7.97
N GLY A 130 -10.59 9.72 -6.91
CA GLY A 130 -12.06 9.78 -6.91
C GLY A 130 -12.75 8.53 -7.46
N ILE A 131 -12.01 7.44 -7.70
CA ILE A 131 -12.60 6.16 -8.12
C ILE A 131 -13.21 5.47 -6.90
N ASN A 132 -14.44 4.98 -7.07
CA ASN A 132 -15.08 4.17 -6.05
C ASN A 132 -14.37 2.80 -5.94
N VAL A 133 -13.81 2.49 -4.78
CA VAL A 133 -13.15 1.19 -4.49
C VAL A 133 -14.03 0.24 -3.69
N PHE A 134 -15.26 0.65 -3.34
CA PHE A 134 -16.20 -0.24 -2.68
C PHE A 134 -16.79 -1.21 -3.70
N VAL A 135 -16.59 -2.49 -3.46
CA VAL A 135 -17.18 -3.59 -4.22
C VAL A 135 -18.12 -4.32 -3.27
N LYS A 136 -19.36 -4.55 -3.72
CA LYS A 136 -20.36 -5.24 -2.90
C LYS A 136 -19.98 -6.73 -2.82
N PRO A 137 -20.04 -7.36 -1.64
CA PRO A 137 -19.84 -8.80 -1.57
C PRO A 137 -20.89 -9.50 -2.43
N GLN A 138 -20.46 -10.45 -3.25
CA GLN A 138 -21.35 -11.34 -4.00
C GLN A 138 -22.17 -12.12 -2.95
N SER A 139 -23.50 -11.92 -2.93
CA SER A 139 -24.45 -12.63 -2.07
C SER A 139 -24.61 -14.09 -2.45
#